data_AF-D0LDZ7-F1
#
_entry.id   AF-D0LDZ7-F1
#
_cell.length_a   1.000
_cell.length_b   1.000
_cell.length_c   1.000
_cell.angle_alpha   90.00
_cell.angle_beta   90.00
_cell.angle_gamma   90.00
#
_symmetry.space_group_name_H-M   'P 1'
#
loop_
_entity.id
_entity.type
_entity.pdbx_description
1 polymer ?
#
loop_
_entity_poly.entity_id
_entity_poly.type
_entity_poly.pdbx_seq_one_letter_code
_entity_poly.pdbx_strand_id
1 'polypeptide(L)' 'MAVTSVDLDPALIERARELTGERSNRAVLDLALRRLIASKQKGTMIEGIAALNDLPEGLGAPVIPPDEPEH' A
#
# COMPACT_ATOMS: atom_id res chain seq x y z
N MET A 1 15.61 9.95 15.45
CA MET A 1 14.81 10.22 14.23
C MET A 1 15.22 11.59 13.71
N ALA A 2 15.53 11.70 12.42
CA ALA A 2 15.73 13.01 11.79
C ALA A 2 14.37 13.73 11.70
N VAL A 3 14.35 15.00 12.11
CA VAL A 3 13.17 15.86 11.96
C VAL A 3 13.43 16.74 10.75
N THR A 4 12.60 16.58 9.72
CA THR A 4 12.66 17.40 8.51
C THR A 4 11.55 18.44 8.58
N SER A 5 11.90 19.71 8.37
CA SER A 5 10.91 20.78 8.24
C SER A 5 10.36 20.77 6.82
N VAL A 6 9.04 20.77 6.68
CA VAL A 6 8.33 20.77 5.40
C VAL A 6 7.26 21.85 5.47
N ASP A 7 7.23 22.72 4.46
CA ASP A 7 6.19 23.73 4.36
C ASP A 7 4.90 23.11 3.82
N LEU A 8 3.79 23.41 4.48
CA LEU A 8 2.49 22.80 4.23
C LEU A 8 1.41 23.84 4.49
N ASP A 9 0.43 23.88 3.60
CA ASP A 9 -0.76 24.70 3.80
C ASP A 9 -1.47 24.28 5.11
N PRO A 10 -1.58 25.18 6.10
CA PRO A 10 -2.22 24.90 7.37
C PRO A 10 -3.68 24.47 7.24
N ALA A 11 -4.40 24.97 6.23
CA ALA A 11 -5.79 24.58 6.00
C ALA A 11 -5.91 23.13 5.52
N LEU A 12 -4.95 22.68 4.70
CA LEU A 12 -4.90 21.29 4.22
C LEU A 12 -4.61 20.31 5.36
N ILE A 13 -3.65 20.63 6.23
CA ILE A 13 -3.30 19.72 7.32
C ILE A 13 -4.42 19.61 8.35
N GLU A 14 -5.13 20.71 8.62
CA GLU A 14 -6.26 20.70 9.55
C GLU A 14 -7.42 19.86 9.00
N ARG A 15 -7.81 20.09 7.74
CA ARG A 15 -8.82 19.26 7.07
C ARG A 15 -8.43 17.78 7.05
N ALA A 16 -7.15 17.49 6.82
CA ALA A 16 -6.66 16.12 6.83
C ALA A 16 -6.73 15.49 8.24
N ARG A 17 -6.45 16.26 9.30
CA ARG A 17 -6.64 15.80 10.69
C ARG A 17 -8.10 15.50 11.01
N GLU A 18 -9.02 16.38 10.63
CA GLU A 18 -10.46 16.16 10.83
C GLU A 18 -10.94 14.89 10.14
N LEU A 19 -10.52 14.67 8.88
CA LEU A 19 -10.92 13.50 8.09
C LEU A 19 -10.29 12.19 8.57
N THR A 20 -9.13 12.24 9.21
CA THR A 20 -8.40 11.05 9.65
C THR A 20 -8.53 10.75 11.14
N GLY A 21 -8.94 11.74 11.95
CA GLY A 21 -8.98 11.65 13.41
C GLY A 21 -7.59 11.70 14.06
N GLU A 22 -6.55 12.06 13.31
CA GLU A 22 -5.18 11.97 13.77
C GLU A 22 -4.77 13.12 14.70
N ARG A 23 -4.00 12.76 15.73
CA ARG A 23 -3.62 13.67 16.82
C ARG A 23 -2.40 14.54 16.50
N SER A 24 -1.70 14.29 15.39
CA SER A 24 -0.51 15.05 15.01
C SER A 24 -0.35 15.15 13.50
N ASN A 25 0.21 16.28 13.03
CA ASN A 25 0.54 16.49 11.62
C ASN A 25 1.46 15.37 11.10
N ARG A 26 2.43 14.92 11.91
CA ARG A 26 3.31 13.80 11.55
C ARG A 26 2.55 12.50 11.29
N ALA A 27 1.55 12.18 12.12
CA ALA A 27 0.74 10.97 11.94
C ALA A 27 -0.12 11.05 10.67
N VAL A 28 -0.69 12.22 10.39
CA VAL A 28 -1.41 12.48 9.13
C VAL A 28 -0.51 12.26 7.92
N LEU A 29 0.71 12.82 7.95
CA LEU A 29 1.68 12.66 6.87
C LEU A 29 2.11 11.20 6.68
N ASP A 30 2.41 10.48 7.77
CA ASP A 30 2.78 9.06 7.70
C ASP A 30 1.64 8.23 7.09
N LEU A 31 0.41 8.48 7.53
CA LEU A 31 -0.79 7.82 6.99
C LEU A 31 -1.00 8.13 5.50
N ALA A 32 -0.83 9.39 5.10
CA ALA A 32 -0.96 9.81 3.71
C ALA A 32 0.09 9.13 2.82
N LEU A 33 1.35 9.08 3.27
CA LEU A 33 2.44 8.43 2.54
C LEU A 33 2.21 6.93 2.39
N ARG A 34 1.82 6.24 3.48
CA ARG A 34 1.47 4.80 3.42
C ARG A 34 0.35 4.53 2.44
N ARG A 35 -0.71 5.35 2.47
CA ARG A 35 -1.85 5.21 1.55
C ARG A 35 -1.46 5.49 0.10
N LEU A 36 -0.60 6.48 -0.16
CA LEU A 36 -0.09 6.77 -1.50
C LEU A 36 0.73 5.61 -2.06
N ILE A 37 1.66 5.07 -1.27
CA ILE A 37 2.48 3.91 -1.65
C ILE A 37 1.58 2.72 -1.96
N ALA A 38 0.65 2.40 -1.06
CA ALA A 38 -0.30 1.30 -1.25
C ALA A 38 -1.18 1.52 -2.50
N SER A 39 -1.65 2.75 -2.73
CA SER A 39 -2.45 3.09 -3.91
C SER A 39 -1.67 2.90 -5.21
N LYS A 40 -0.37 3.23 -5.23
CA LYS A 40 0.48 3.05 -6.41
C LYS A 40 0.87 1.59 -6.64
N GLN A 41 1.19 0.86 -5.57
CA GLN A 41 1.47 -0.58 -5.65
C GLN A 41 0.26 -1.40 -6.08
N LYS A 42 -0.97 -1.00 -5.72
CA LYS A 42 -2.20 -1.64 -6.22
C LYS A 42 -2.34 -1.51 -7.73
N GLY A 43 -1.96 -0.37 -8.33
CA GLY A 43 -1.93 -0.22 -9.78
C GLY A 43 -0.99 -1.24 -10.43
N THR A 44 0.22 -1.37 -9.90
CA THR A 44 1.20 -2.36 -10.36
C THR A 44 0.74 -3.81 -10.18
N MET A 45 0.00 -4.11 -9.09
CA MET A 45 -0.59 -5.43 -8.87
C MET A 45 -1.69 -5.74 -9.91
N ILE A 46 -2.56 -4.77 -10.21
CA ILE A 46 -3.61 -4.92 -11.21
C ILE A 46 -3.00 -5.09 -12.61
N GLU A 47 -1.99 -4.29 -12.95
CA GLU A 47 -1.23 -4.44 -14.20
C GLU A 47 -0.54 -5.81 -14.28
N GLY A 48 0.04 -6.29 -13.19
CA GLY A 48 0.65 -7.62 -13.11
C GLY A 48 -0.36 -8.76 -13.33
N ILE A 49 -1.56 -8.66 -12.76
CA ILE A 49 -2.63 -9.65 -12.99
C ILE A 49 -3.14 -9.56 -14.44
N ALA A 50 -3.32 -8.35 -14.99
CA ALA A 50 -3.76 -8.16 -16.37
C ALA A 50 -2.72 -8.67 -17.39
N ALA A 51 -1.44 -8.73 -17.03
CA ALA A 51 -0.37 -9.27 -17.85
C ALA A 51 -0.21 -10.80 -17.77
N LEU A 52 -0.99 -11.50 -16.92
CA LEU A 52 -0.99 -12.96 -16.88
C LEU A 52 -1.76 -13.52 -18.08
N ASN A 53 -1.04 -14.11 -19.03
CA ASN A 53 -1.63 -14.66 -20.25
C ASN A 53 -2.28 -16.05 -20.06
N ASP A 54 -1.90 -16.79 -19.01
CA ASP A 54 -2.32 -18.19 -18.79
C ASP A 54 -3.23 -18.37 -17.56
N LEU A 55 -3.85 -17.28 -17.09
CA LEU A 55 -4.74 -17.29 -15.93
C LEU A 55 -5.90 -18.31 -16.03
N PRO A 56 -6.56 -18.53 -17.19
CA PRO A 56 -7.66 -19.49 -17.30
C PRO A 56 -7.24 -20.94 -17.02
N GLU A 57 -6.00 -21.30 -17.34
CA GLU A 57 -5.48 -22.67 -17.19
C GLU A 57 -5.04 -22.95 -15.75
N GLY A 58 -4.60 -21.92 -15.01
CA GLY A 58 -4.13 -22.03 -13.63
C GLY A 58 -5.22 -22.00 -12.55
N LEU A 59 -6.41 -21.46 -12.84
CA LEU A 59 -7.48 -21.22 -11.83
C LEU A 59 -8.15 -22.50 -11.28
N GLY A 60 -7.81 -23.67 -11.82
CA GLY A 60 -8.24 -24.97 -11.31
C GLY A 60 -7.11 -26.00 -11.23
N ALA A 61 -5.85 -25.57 -11.37
CA ALA A 61 -4.72 -26.47 -11.32
C ALA A 61 -4.56 -27.03 -9.89
N PRO A 62 -4.29 -28.34 -9.74
CA PRO A 62 -4.04 -28.92 -8.43
C PRO A 62 -2.83 -28.25 -7.76
N VAL A 63 -3.04 -27.75 -6.55
CA VAL A 63 -1.98 -27.13 -5.74
C VAL A 63 -1.06 -28.24 -5.22
N ILE A 64 0.20 -28.23 -5.63
CA ILE A 64 1.23 -29.12 -5.10
C ILE A 64 1.82 -28.43 -3.85
N PRO A 65 1.66 -29.01 -2.64
CA PRO A 65 2.34 -28.49 -1.47
C PRO A 65 3.86 -28.63 -1.67
N PRO A 66 4.67 -27.65 -1.19
CA PRO A 66 6.12 -27.79 -1.25
C PRO A 66 6.55 -29.02 -0.45
N ASP A 67 7.47 -29.81 -1.01
CA ASP A 67 8.06 -30.94 -0.29
C ASP A 67 8.67 -30.42 1.01
N GLU A 68 8.17 -30.90 2.15
CA GLU A 68 8.75 -30.58 3.45
C GLU A 68 10.23 -30.99 3.42
N PRO A 69 11.16 -30.08 3.75
CA PRO A 69 12.55 -30.46 3.86
C PRO A 69 12.67 -31.50 4.99
N GLU A 70 13.06 -32.72 4.63
CA GLU A 70 13.37 -33.78 5.60
C GLU A 70 14.46 -33.29 6.55
N HIS A 71 14.16 -33.36 7.85
CA HIS A 71 15.01 -32.90 8.95
C HIS A 71 16.21 -33.82 9.21
#